data_AF-A0A2P4P2S2-F1
#
_entry.id   AF-A0A2P4P2S2-F1
#
_cell.length_a   1.000
_cell.length_b   1.000
_cell.length_c   1.000
_cell.angle_alpha   90.00
_cell.angle_beta   90.00
_cell.angle_gamma   90.00
#
_symmetry.space_group_name_H-M   'P 1'
#
loop_
_entity.id
_entity.type
_entity.pdbx_description
1 polymer ?
#
loop_
_entity_poly.entity_id
_entity_poly.type
_entity_poly.pdbx_seq_one_letter_code
_entity_poly.pdbx_strand_id
1 'polypeptide(L)'
;MFHKFYENESINCLLFLKYIERIRFYELKEGANNLELLYTIQLENADEVQHQRRLISESIVPLMNLLNSKNLNSNYQLDTSSYVASFSRKKKRHHKETNYWLVLNYLDSLLEAEAYFQKKFKRNIGDYKFIPNVGLALPLGDLDVTGKLFCFLPLPVNMPFQVSVHGYFAVSTNRRTLWSAADNEDLAVDASARLKVKWNHYLFEKVLPKAWAKFLRELPSNVPNIQPNDVNKFWPIVNSDKKSVLSNIFCKDLLQNVITNLDIKDHVFKGPSTSNTIGTVY
;
A
#
# COMPACT_ATOMS: atom_id res chain seq x y z
N MET A 1 -7.95 13.76 22.28
CA MET A 1 -7.85 12.63 21.33
C MET A 1 -7.96 13.09 19.87
N PHE A 2 -9.07 13.72 19.45
CA PHE A 2 -9.30 14.13 18.04
C PHE A 2 -8.29 15.13 17.46
N HIS A 3 -7.70 15.98 18.31
CA HIS A 3 -6.67 16.92 17.88
C HIS A 3 -5.41 16.21 17.37
N LYS A 4 -4.89 15.22 18.11
CA LYS A 4 -3.72 14.42 17.70
C LYS A 4 -3.99 13.62 16.42
N PHE A 5 -5.20 13.08 16.28
CA PHE A 5 -5.64 12.43 15.04
C PHE A 5 -5.61 13.40 13.86
N TYR A 6 -6.14 14.62 14.06
CA TYR A 6 -6.14 15.66 13.04
C TYR A 6 -4.73 16.05 12.59
N GLU A 7 -3.81 16.25 13.53
CA GLU A 7 -2.45 16.73 13.25
C GLU A 7 -1.58 15.66 12.57
N ASN A 8 -1.63 14.41 13.07
CA ASN A 8 -0.60 13.41 12.76
C ASN A 8 -1.04 12.34 11.75
N GLU A 9 -2.34 12.10 11.59
CA GLU A 9 -2.83 10.90 10.89
C GLU A 9 -3.98 11.17 9.91
N SER A 10 -4.62 12.33 9.98
CA SER A 10 -5.90 12.61 9.31
C SER A 10 -5.96 12.26 7.82
N ILE A 11 -5.01 12.73 7.02
CA ILE A 11 -5.03 12.50 5.56
C ILE A 11 -4.77 11.03 5.22
N ASN A 12 -3.88 10.38 5.97
CA ASN A 12 -3.53 8.98 5.76
C ASN A 12 -4.77 8.07 5.91
N CYS A 13 -5.72 8.42 6.77
CA CYS A 13 -6.90 7.59 7.02
C CYS A 13 -7.82 7.41 5.82
N LEU A 14 -7.83 8.31 4.84
CA LEU A 14 -8.66 8.16 3.64
C LEU A 14 -7.92 7.49 2.47
N LEU A 15 -6.59 7.30 2.58
CA LEU A 15 -5.72 6.99 1.44
C LEU A 15 -6.12 5.70 0.71
N PHE A 16 -6.31 4.61 1.46
CA PHE A 16 -6.66 3.27 0.94
C PHE A 16 -8.09 2.83 1.28
N LEU A 17 -8.95 3.74 1.75
CA LEU A 17 -10.36 3.45 1.94
C LEU A 17 -11.10 3.46 0.60
N LYS A 18 -12.03 2.51 0.46
CA LYS A 18 -12.70 2.21 -0.81
C LYS A 18 -13.90 3.10 -1.08
N TYR A 19 -14.68 3.35 -0.05
CA TYR A 19 -15.99 4.03 -0.16
C TYR A 19 -16.08 5.30 0.70
N ILE A 20 -15.18 5.46 1.68
CA ILE A 20 -15.19 6.65 2.55
C ILE A 20 -14.45 7.77 1.82
N GLU A 21 -15.18 8.84 1.53
CA GLU A 21 -14.67 10.03 0.83
C GLU A 21 -14.54 11.23 1.78
N ARG A 22 -15.24 11.21 2.91
CA ARG A 22 -15.27 12.34 3.85
C ARG A 22 -15.45 11.88 5.29
N ILE A 23 -14.69 12.47 6.20
CA ILE A 23 -14.83 12.33 7.65
C ILE A 23 -15.01 13.71 8.26
N ARG A 24 -16.03 13.89 9.10
CA ARG A 24 -16.30 15.13 9.83
C ARG A 24 -16.43 14.87 11.32
N PHE A 25 -15.84 15.75 12.11
CA PHE A 25 -15.89 15.69 13.57
C PHE A 25 -16.71 16.86 14.07
N TYR A 26 -17.69 16.57 14.92
CA TYR A 26 -18.56 17.57 15.54
C TYR A 26 -18.43 17.50 17.06
N GLU A 27 -18.64 18.63 17.72
CA GLU A 27 -18.72 18.76 19.17
C GLU A 27 -20.11 19.26 19.56
N LEU A 28 -20.74 18.62 20.53
CA LEU A 28 -21.94 19.11 21.21
C LEU A 28 -21.54 19.53 22.62
N LYS A 29 -21.60 20.84 22.90
CA LYS A 29 -21.28 21.37 24.23
C LYS A 29 -22.45 21.19 25.18
N GLU A 30 -22.16 21.11 26.47
CA GLU A 30 -23.19 21.05 27.51
C GLU A 30 -24.13 22.27 27.42
N GLY A 31 -25.44 22.01 27.42
CA GLY A 31 -26.47 23.05 27.26
C GLY A 31 -26.60 23.64 25.84
N ALA A 32 -25.83 23.18 24.84
CA ALA A 32 -25.95 23.63 23.47
C ALA A 32 -26.96 22.77 22.67
N ASN A 33 -27.72 23.42 21.79
CA ASN A 33 -28.68 22.74 20.89
C ASN A 33 -28.11 22.44 19.50
N ASN A 34 -26.90 22.93 19.18
CA ASN A 34 -26.32 22.85 17.84
C ASN A 34 -24.93 22.20 17.88
N LEU A 35 -24.65 21.36 16.88
CA LEU A 35 -23.35 20.73 16.66
C LEU A 35 -22.33 21.72 16.07
N GLU A 36 -21.16 21.84 16.70
CA GLU A 36 -20.05 22.63 16.19
C GLU A 36 -19.10 21.75 15.35
N LEU A 37 -18.92 22.05 14.07
CA LEU A 37 -17.95 21.35 13.22
C LEU A 37 -16.52 21.69 13.66
N LEU A 38 -15.77 20.69 14.09
CA LEU A 38 -14.37 20.81 14.50
C LEU A 38 -13.40 20.64 13.32
N TYR A 39 -13.55 19.52 12.60
CA TYR A 39 -12.59 19.10 11.58
C TYR A 39 -13.32 18.47 10.38
N THR A 40 -12.77 18.67 9.19
CA THR A 40 -13.14 17.94 7.97
C THR A 40 -11.90 17.38 7.31
N ILE A 41 -11.99 16.12 6.90
CA ILE A 41 -11.03 15.45 6.04
C ILE A 41 -11.81 14.96 4.83
N GLN A 42 -11.34 15.26 3.63
CA GLN A 42 -12.12 15.02 2.43
C GLN A 42 -11.23 14.64 1.25
N LEU A 43 -11.70 13.68 0.46
CA LEU A 43 -11.27 13.45 -0.91
C LEU A 43 -11.98 14.46 -1.81
N GLU A 44 -11.23 15.37 -2.40
CA GLU A 44 -11.75 16.51 -3.17
C GLU A 44 -12.18 16.11 -4.57
N ASN A 45 -11.40 15.25 -5.23
CA ASN A 45 -11.64 14.75 -6.58
C ASN A 45 -12.29 13.35 -6.53
N ALA A 46 -13.35 13.23 -5.74
CA ALA A 46 -14.01 11.95 -5.49
C ALA A 46 -14.58 11.35 -6.78
N ASP A 47 -15.21 12.17 -7.62
CA ASP A 47 -15.86 11.74 -8.86
C ASP A 47 -14.86 11.10 -9.84
N GLU A 48 -13.61 11.61 -9.88
CA GLU A 48 -12.54 11.09 -10.73
C GLU A 48 -11.93 9.78 -10.21
N VAL A 49 -11.85 9.60 -8.88
CA VAL A 49 -11.13 8.47 -8.27
C VAL A 49 -12.05 7.33 -7.82
N GLN A 50 -13.35 7.59 -7.65
CA GLN A 50 -14.30 6.62 -7.09
C GLN A 50 -14.35 5.34 -7.92
N HIS A 51 -14.40 5.45 -9.25
CA HIS A 51 -14.37 4.29 -10.15
C HIS A 51 -13.08 3.48 -9.96
N GLN A 52 -11.93 4.15 -9.91
CA GLN A 52 -10.62 3.50 -9.74
C GLN A 52 -10.47 2.80 -8.37
N ARG A 53 -11.05 3.36 -7.30
CA ARG A 53 -11.10 2.73 -5.97
C ARG A 53 -11.97 1.46 -5.94
N ARG A 54 -13.05 1.48 -6.72
CA ARG A 54 -14.04 0.41 -6.77
C ARG A 54 -13.66 -0.72 -7.70
N LEU A 55 -12.94 -0.45 -8.79
CA LEU A 55 -12.55 -1.42 -9.82
C LEU A 55 -12.06 -2.75 -9.23
N ILE A 56 -11.03 -2.72 -8.39
CA ILE A 56 -10.50 -3.93 -7.73
C ILE A 56 -11.45 -4.45 -6.63
N SER A 57 -12.07 -3.54 -5.88
CA SER A 57 -12.91 -3.94 -4.74
C SER A 57 -14.14 -4.72 -5.15
N GLU A 58 -14.74 -4.35 -6.28
CA GLU A 58 -15.93 -4.96 -6.85
C GLU A 58 -15.60 -6.27 -7.58
N SER A 59 -14.39 -6.43 -8.11
CA SER A 59 -13.96 -7.68 -8.76
C SER A 59 -13.60 -8.80 -7.76
N ILE A 60 -13.15 -8.46 -6.55
CA ILE A 60 -12.69 -9.45 -5.55
C ILE A 60 -13.73 -10.54 -5.22
N VAL A 61 -14.98 -10.17 -4.89
CA VAL A 61 -15.98 -11.15 -4.45
C VAL A 61 -16.36 -12.12 -5.58
N PRO A 62 -16.71 -11.66 -6.79
CA PRO A 62 -16.93 -12.54 -7.94
C PRO A 62 -15.75 -13.47 -8.21
N LEU A 63 -14.52 -12.94 -8.20
CA LEU A 63 -13.32 -13.72 -8.46
C LEU A 63 -13.08 -14.80 -7.40
N MET A 64 -13.27 -14.50 -6.12
CA MET A 64 -13.17 -15.48 -5.03
C MET A 64 -14.24 -16.57 -5.15
N ASN A 65 -15.47 -16.22 -5.55
CA ASN A 65 -16.53 -17.21 -5.77
C ASN A 65 -16.20 -18.15 -6.96
N LEU A 66 -15.64 -17.61 -8.04
CA LEU A 66 -15.17 -18.39 -9.17
C LEU A 66 -14.00 -19.31 -8.79
N LEU A 67 -13.06 -18.81 -7.97
CA LEU A 67 -11.95 -19.61 -7.45
C LEU A 67 -12.47 -20.78 -6.61
N ASN A 68 -13.35 -20.50 -5.64
CA ASN A 68 -13.89 -21.52 -4.73
C ASN A 68 -14.73 -22.57 -5.44
N SER A 69 -15.40 -22.20 -6.53
CA SER A 69 -16.15 -23.12 -7.39
C SER A 69 -15.30 -23.81 -8.47
N LYS A 70 -13.97 -23.56 -8.48
CA LYS A 70 -13.01 -24.08 -9.46
C LYS A 70 -13.34 -23.72 -10.93
N ASN A 71 -14.03 -22.60 -11.13
CA ASN A 71 -14.42 -22.09 -12.44
C ASN A 71 -13.58 -20.89 -12.89
N LEU A 72 -12.64 -20.43 -12.07
CA LEU A 72 -11.76 -19.33 -12.42
C LEU A 72 -10.76 -19.76 -13.52
N ASN A 73 -10.79 -19.07 -14.66
CA ASN A 73 -9.89 -19.35 -15.78
C ASN A 73 -8.64 -18.44 -15.75
N SER A 74 -7.60 -18.82 -16.49
CA SER A 74 -6.32 -18.11 -16.57
C SER A 74 -6.36 -16.77 -17.32
N ASN A 75 -7.48 -16.45 -17.98
CA ASN A 75 -7.60 -15.27 -18.85
C ASN A 75 -8.09 -14.04 -18.10
N TYR A 76 -8.30 -14.12 -16.78
CA TYR A 76 -8.62 -12.95 -15.97
C TYR A 76 -7.41 -12.02 -15.90
N GLN A 77 -7.55 -10.88 -16.57
CA GLN A 77 -6.55 -9.83 -16.61
C GLN A 77 -6.34 -9.24 -15.22
N LEU A 78 -5.07 -9.01 -14.88
CA LEU A 78 -4.65 -8.40 -13.62
C LEU A 78 -5.20 -6.97 -13.54
N ASP A 79 -6.12 -6.74 -12.61
CA ASP A 79 -6.65 -5.41 -12.35
C ASP A 79 -5.59 -4.59 -11.60
N THR A 80 -5.11 -3.54 -12.26
CA THR A 80 -4.41 -2.45 -11.58
C THR A 80 -5.21 -1.18 -11.74
N SER A 81 -5.41 -0.45 -10.65
CA SER A 81 -5.94 0.90 -10.71
C SER A 81 -4.89 1.89 -10.21
N SER A 82 -4.75 3.00 -10.92
CA SER A 82 -3.75 4.03 -10.65
C SER A 82 -4.41 5.39 -10.82
N TYR A 83 -4.27 6.26 -9.83
CA TYR A 83 -4.94 7.56 -9.83
C TYR A 83 -4.24 8.53 -8.89
N VAL A 84 -4.40 9.83 -9.16
CA VAL A 84 -4.00 10.89 -8.25
C VAL A 84 -5.19 11.30 -7.40
N ALA A 85 -5.06 11.17 -6.08
CA ALA A 85 -6.07 11.58 -5.11
C ALA A 85 -5.68 12.91 -4.45
N SER A 86 -6.63 13.82 -4.39
CA SER A 86 -6.51 15.13 -3.74
C SER A 86 -7.24 15.08 -2.40
N PHE A 87 -6.49 15.10 -1.30
CA PHE A 87 -7.06 15.08 0.04
C PHE A 87 -6.91 16.44 0.70
N SER A 88 -7.99 16.96 1.24
CA SER A 88 -7.96 18.15 2.06
C SER A 88 -8.19 17.86 3.53
N ARG A 89 -7.57 18.69 4.37
CA ARG A 89 -7.89 18.80 5.79
C ARG A 89 -8.24 20.25 6.12
N LYS A 90 -9.26 20.43 6.95
CA LYS A 90 -9.70 21.74 7.44
C LYS A 90 -10.06 21.67 8.92
N LYS A 91 -9.52 22.59 9.72
CA LYS A 91 -9.86 22.80 11.14
C LYS A 91 -10.71 24.06 11.26
N LYS A 92 -11.96 23.94 11.71
CA LYS A 92 -12.89 25.07 11.92
C LYS A 92 -12.80 26.15 10.82
N ARG A 93 -12.37 27.37 11.18
CA ARG A 93 -12.22 28.55 10.31
C ARG A 93 -10.80 28.71 9.71
N HIS A 94 -9.88 27.77 9.94
CA HIS A 94 -8.53 27.84 9.39
C HIS A 94 -8.48 27.50 7.89
N HIS A 95 -7.32 27.78 7.30
CA HIS A 95 -7.02 27.49 5.90
C HIS A 95 -7.18 26.00 5.59
N LYS A 96 -7.66 25.71 4.38
CA LYS A 96 -7.79 24.36 3.84
C LYS A 96 -6.45 23.94 3.29
N GLU A 97 -5.85 22.91 3.86
CA GLU A 97 -4.62 22.33 3.31
C GLU A 97 -4.99 21.15 2.42
N THR A 98 -4.45 21.13 1.20
CA THR A 98 -4.71 20.08 0.21
C THR A 98 -3.39 19.40 -0.15
N ASN A 99 -3.39 18.07 -0.14
CA ASN A 99 -2.24 17.24 -0.50
C ASN A 99 -2.64 16.25 -1.59
N TYR A 100 -1.72 16.03 -2.52
CA TYR A 100 -1.91 15.14 -3.66
C TYR A 100 -1.10 13.86 -3.46
N TRP A 101 -1.72 12.74 -3.76
CA TRP A 101 -1.13 11.42 -3.60
C TRP A 101 -1.32 10.62 -4.88
N LEU A 102 -0.23 10.10 -5.45
CA LEU A 102 -0.34 9.04 -6.44
C LEU A 102 -0.61 7.74 -5.70
N VAL A 103 -1.71 7.06 -6.04
CA VAL A 103 -2.11 5.79 -5.44
C VAL A 103 -2.21 4.74 -6.54
N LEU A 104 -1.52 3.62 -6.34
CA LEU A 104 -1.65 2.42 -7.15
C LEU A 104 -2.23 1.31 -6.30
N ASN A 105 -3.20 0.59 -6.83
CA ASN A 105 -3.78 -0.59 -6.24
C ASN A 105 -3.66 -1.75 -7.23
N TYR A 106 -3.20 -2.90 -6.75
CA TYR A 106 -2.81 -4.03 -7.58
C TYR A 106 -3.37 -5.32 -7.02
N LEU A 107 -4.17 -6.05 -7.81
CA LEU A 107 -4.62 -7.39 -7.50
C LEU A 107 -3.85 -8.40 -8.35
N ASP A 108 -3.10 -9.28 -7.70
CA ASP A 108 -2.36 -10.36 -8.37
C ASP A 108 -3.26 -11.57 -8.65
N SER A 109 -2.71 -12.54 -9.37
CA SER A 109 -3.41 -13.77 -9.73
C SER A 109 -3.81 -14.59 -8.50
N LEU A 110 -5.12 -14.76 -8.32
CA LEU A 110 -5.69 -15.68 -7.33
C LEU A 110 -5.30 -17.14 -7.61
N LEU A 111 -5.17 -17.53 -8.89
CA LEU A 111 -4.76 -18.88 -9.27
C LEU A 111 -3.30 -19.16 -8.88
N GLU A 112 -2.40 -18.21 -9.08
CA GLU A 112 -1.00 -18.34 -8.65
C GLU A 112 -0.89 -18.44 -7.13
N ALA A 113 -1.63 -17.59 -6.41
CA ALA A 113 -1.68 -17.63 -4.96
C ALA A 113 -2.26 -18.96 -4.44
N GLU A 114 -3.37 -19.43 -5.00
CA GLU A 114 -3.98 -20.72 -4.67
C GLU A 114 -3.01 -21.87 -4.92
N ALA A 115 -2.40 -21.94 -6.11
CA ALA A 115 -1.43 -22.98 -6.45
C ALA A 115 -0.22 -22.97 -5.51
N TYR A 116 0.28 -21.79 -5.13
CA TYR A 116 1.38 -21.65 -4.18
C TYR A 116 1.02 -22.21 -2.80
N PHE A 117 -0.14 -21.83 -2.25
CA PHE A 117 -0.59 -22.26 -0.93
C PHE A 117 -0.96 -23.75 -0.90
N GLN A 118 -1.58 -24.26 -1.95
CA GLN A 118 -1.81 -25.70 -2.11
C GLN A 118 -0.51 -26.48 -2.14
N LYS A 119 0.45 -26.07 -2.97
CA LYS A 119 1.71 -26.78 -3.13
C LYS A 119 2.53 -26.81 -1.84
N LYS A 120 2.68 -25.66 -1.17
CA LYS A 120 3.56 -25.54 0.01
C LYS A 120 2.89 -25.90 1.33
N PHE A 121 1.59 -25.65 1.47
CA PHE A 121 0.91 -25.75 2.77
C PHE A 121 -0.32 -26.65 2.77
N LYS A 122 -0.76 -27.17 1.61
CA LYS A 122 -1.95 -28.02 1.47
C LYS A 122 -3.22 -27.32 1.97
N ARG A 123 -3.36 -26.03 1.65
CA ARG A 123 -4.47 -25.17 2.08
C ARG A 123 -4.96 -24.31 0.91
N ASN A 124 -6.27 -24.07 0.85
CA ASN A 124 -6.84 -23.12 -0.10
C ASN A 124 -6.77 -21.70 0.48
N ILE A 125 -6.49 -20.70 -0.35
CA ILE A 125 -6.50 -19.29 0.07
C ILE A 125 -7.93 -18.83 0.40
N GLY A 126 -8.93 -19.43 -0.26
CA GLY A 126 -10.35 -19.18 -0.05
C GLY A 126 -10.82 -19.39 1.40
N ASP A 127 -10.34 -20.47 2.04
CA ASP A 127 -10.69 -20.83 3.42
C ASP A 127 -10.29 -19.75 4.44
N TYR A 128 -9.24 -18.98 4.11
CA TYR A 128 -8.68 -17.93 4.96
C TYR A 128 -8.99 -16.52 4.47
N LYS A 129 -9.76 -16.38 3.37
CA LYS A 129 -10.04 -15.11 2.69
C LYS A 129 -8.77 -14.33 2.33
N PHE A 130 -7.72 -15.04 1.97
CA PHE A 130 -6.46 -14.47 1.52
C PHE A 130 -6.63 -13.94 0.09
N ILE A 131 -6.44 -12.63 -0.08
CA ILE A 131 -6.66 -11.92 -1.34
C ILE A 131 -5.37 -11.20 -1.70
N PRO A 132 -4.69 -11.54 -2.81
CA PRO A 132 -3.37 -11.03 -3.15
C PRO A 132 -3.43 -9.59 -3.69
N ASN A 133 -3.98 -8.69 -2.89
CA ASN A 133 -4.13 -7.28 -3.19
C ASN A 133 -3.20 -6.44 -2.32
N VAL A 134 -2.45 -5.57 -2.98
CA VAL A 134 -1.54 -4.60 -2.38
C VAL A 134 -1.76 -3.24 -2.99
N GLY A 135 -1.38 -2.19 -2.27
CA GLY A 135 -1.39 -0.83 -2.77
C GLY A 135 -0.11 -0.08 -2.43
N LEU A 136 0.20 0.92 -3.23
CA LEU A 136 1.34 1.82 -3.06
C LEU A 136 0.81 3.25 -3.10
N ALA A 137 1.34 4.12 -2.26
CA ALA A 137 0.98 5.52 -2.28
C ALA A 137 2.18 6.42 -2.02
N LEU A 138 2.30 7.48 -2.83
CA LEU A 138 3.38 8.45 -2.76
C LEU A 138 2.80 9.87 -2.68
N PRO A 139 3.19 10.67 -1.67
CA PRO A 139 2.83 12.09 -1.63
C PRO A 139 3.56 12.84 -2.75
N LEU A 140 2.85 13.71 -3.46
CA LEU A 140 3.42 14.47 -4.59
C LEU A 140 3.94 15.86 -4.19
N GLY A 141 3.59 16.34 -2.99
CA GLY A 141 3.98 17.67 -2.50
C GLY A 141 5.19 17.69 -1.56
N ASP A 142 5.38 16.63 -0.77
CA ASP A 142 6.48 16.51 0.19
C ASP A 142 7.12 15.13 0.02
N LEU A 143 8.30 15.10 -0.61
CA LEU A 143 9.03 13.87 -0.89
C LEU A 143 9.85 13.40 0.32
N ASP A 144 9.96 14.16 1.40
CA ASP A 144 10.74 13.78 2.58
C ASP A 144 9.92 12.99 3.62
N VAL A 145 8.65 12.72 3.30
CA VAL A 145 7.74 11.92 4.13
C VAL A 145 8.19 10.45 4.20
N THR A 146 8.11 9.87 5.40
CA THR A 146 8.31 8.43 5.57
C THR A 146 7.00 7.69 5.30
N GLY A 147 7.06 6.67 4.45
CA GLY A 147 5.91 5.85 4.13
C GLY A 147 5.36 5.13 5.36
N LYS A 148 4.07 4.82 5.36
CA LYS A 148 3.42 4.05 6.42
C LYS A 148 2.87 2.74 5.88
N LEU A 149 2.68 1.78 6.78
CA LEU A 149 2.01 0.52 6.48
C LEU A 149 0.51 0.63 6.71
N PHE A 150 -0.29 0.06 5.82
CA PHE A 150 -1.74 0.10 5.87
C PHE A 150 -2.34 -1.30 5.72
N CYS A 151 -3.43 -1.53 6.44
CA CYS A 151 -4.42 -2.56 6.13
C CYS A 151 -5.78 -1.86 6.16
N PHE A 152 -6.15 -1.27 5.01
CA PHE A 152 -7.17 -0.24 4.80
C PHE A 152 -6.93 1.08 5.57
N LEU A 153 -6.68 1.00 6.87
CA LEU A 153 -6.31 2.09 7.76
C LEU A 153 -4.80 2.06 8.07
N PRO A 154 -4.19 3.20 8.44
CA PRO A 154 -2.79 3.24 8.82
C PRO A 154 -2.56 2.39 10.07
N LEU A 155 -1.54 1.53 9.99
CA LEU A 155 -0.96 0.90 11.16
C LEU A 155 0.09 1.85 11.76
N PRO A 156 0.37 1.77 13.08
CA PRO A 156 1.45 2.53 13.73
C PRO A 156 2.85 1.97 13.36
N VAL A 157 3.10 1.76 12.07
CA VAL A 157 4.31 1.18 11.50
C VAL A 157 4.76 2.06 10.35
N ASN A 158 5.99 2.56 10.47
CA ASN A 158 6.67 3.26 9.40
C ASN A 158 7.38 2.26 8.49
N MET A 159 7.35 2.53 7.19
CA MET A 159 8.13 1.83 6.18
C MET A 159 9.55 2.39 6.13
N PRO A 160 10.55 1.59 5.72
CA PRO A 160 11.93 2.05 5.63
C PRO A 160 12.22 2.91 4.37
N PHE A 161 11.17 3.35 3.66
CA PHE A 161 11.20 4.12 2.43
C PHE A 161 10.05 5.14 2.39
N GLN A 162 10.00 6.02 1.39
CA GLN A 162 9.02 7.11 1.27
C GLN A 162 7.61 6.62 0.87
N VAL A 163 7.53 5.52 0.11
CA VAL A 163 6.27 4.99 -0.40
C VAL A 163 5.49 4.31 0.73
N SER A 164 4.23 4.67 0.89
CA SER A 164 3.31 3.97 1.78
C SER A 164 2.82 2.68 1.14
N VAL A 165 2.70 1.61 1.95
CA VAL A 165 2.33 0.27 1.48
C VAL A 165 1.02 -0.15 2.13
N HIS A 166 0.09 -0.59 1.29
CA HIS A 166 -1.16 -1.21 1.68
C HIS A 166 -1.17 -2.68 1.28
N GLY A 167 -1.90 -3.51 2.01
CA GLY A 167 -2.24 -4.84 1.56
C GLY A 167 -3.32 -5.48 2.40
N TYR A 168 -3.87 -6.56 1.87
CA TYR A 168 -4.75 -7.47 2.60
C TYR A 168 -3.94 -8.32 3.59
N PHE A 169 -3.20 -7.64 4.46
CA PHE A 169 -2.32 -8.25 5.43
C PHE A 169 -3.12 -8.89 6.56
N ALA A 170 -2.59 -10.00 7.06
CA ALA A 170 -3.02 -10.54 8.33
C ALA A 170 -2.37 -9.74 9.46
N VAL A 171 -3.19 -8.98 10.18
CA VAL A 171 -2.76 -8.14 11.33
C VAL A 171 -2.87 -8.89 12.65
N SER A 172 -2.00 -8.56 13.61
CA SER A 172 -2.01 -9.11 14.97
C SER A 172 -3.33 -8.84 15.71
N THR A 173 -3.56 -9.49 16.85
CA THR A 173 -4.82 -9.40 17.61
C THR A 173 -5.17 -7.97 18.03
N ASN A 174 -4.17 -7.18 18.44
CA ASN A 174 -4.33 -5.76 18.76
C ASN A 174 -4.38 -4.84 17.52
N ARG A 175 -4.19 -5.41 16.32
CA ARG A 175 -4.22 -4.75 15.01
C ARG A 175 -3.24 -3.58 14.87
N ARG A 176 -2.13 -3.59 15.63
CA ARG A 176 -1.09 -2.55 15.55
C ARG A 176 0.07 -2.95 14.67
N THR A 177 0.25 -4.23 14.42
CA THR A 177 1.36 -4.80 13.63
C THR A 177 0.85 -5.90 12.70
N LEU A 178 1.70 -6.38 11.81
CA LEU A 178 1.44 -7.60 11.06
C LEU A 178 1.68 -8.82 11.94
N TRP A 179 0.96 -9.91 11.68
CA TRP A 179 1.37 -11.23 12.19
C TRP A 179 2.78 -11.53 11.71
N SER A 180 3.68 -11.76 12.66
CA SER A 180 5.09 -12.06 12.42
C SER A 180 5.55 -13.28 13.22
N ALA A 181 6.67 -13.88 12.83
CA ALA A 181 7.26 -14.99 13.58
C ALA A 181 7.80 -14.55 14.96
N ALA A 182 7.94 -13.25 15.23
CA ALA A 182 8.39 -12.74 16.53
C ALA A 182 7.28 -12.78 17.60
N ASP A 183 6.01 -12.92 17.18
CA ASP A 183 4.84 -13.02 18.06
C ASP A 183 4.72 -14.44 18.68
N ASN A 184 5.86 -15.01 19.08
CA ASN A 184 6.10 -16.41 19.49
C ASN A 184 5.22 -16.95 20.64
N GLU A 185 4.36 -16.14 21.24
CA GLU A 185 3.53 -16.55 22.38
C GLU A 185 2.30 -17.38 21.95
N ASP A 186 1.79 -17.25 20.71
CA ASP A 186 0.58 -17.99 20.25
C ASP A 186 0.79 -18.90 19.03
N LEU A 187 1.95 -18.84 18.36
CA LEU A 187 2.19 -19.57 17.10
C LEU A 187 2.37 -21.09 17.28
N ALA A 188 2.64 -21.56 18.51
CA ALA A 188 2.76 -22.98 18.81
C ALA A 188 1.40 -23.71 18.76
N VAL A 189 0.29 -22.99 19.01
CA VAL A 189 -1.02 -23.62 19.25
C VAL A 189 -1.94 -23.54 18.02
N ASP A 190 -1.87 -22.48 17.20
CA ASP A 190 -2.80 -22.31 16.07
C ASP A 190 -2.10 -22.39 14.69
N ALA A 191 -2.42 -23.44 13.93
CA ALA A 191 -1.99 -23.61 12.55
C ALA A 191 -2.43 -22.44 11.63
N SER A 192 -3.53 -21.76 11.97
CA SER A 192 -4.04 -20.58 11.26
C SER A 192 -3.12 -19.37 11.41
N ALA A 193 -2.54 -19.15 12.60
CA ALA A 193 -1.63 -18.03 12.84
C ALA A 193 -0.32 -18.17 12.03
N ARG A 194 0.21 -19.39 11.91
CA ARG A 194 1.37 -19.66 11.03
C ARG A 194 1.06 -19.36 9.56
N LEU A 195 -0.13 -19.72 9.09
CA LEU A 195 -0.55 -19.42 7.71
C LEU A 195 -0.69 -17.92 7.45
N LYS A 196 -1.19 -17.14 8.43
CA LYS A 196 -1.26 -15.67 8.37
C LYS A 196 0.13 -15.04 8.20
N VAL A 197 1.14 -15.54 8.92
CA VAL A 197 2.53 -15.09 8.74
C VAL A 197 3.02 -15.42 7.31
N LYS A 198 2.79 -16.64 6.83
CA LYS A 198 3.16 -17.05 5.46
C LYS A 198 2.44 -16.24 4.38
N TRP A 199 1.21 -15.82 4.64
CA TRP A 199 0.45 -14.92 3.78
C TRP A 199 1.08 -13.54 3.67
N ASN A 200 1.45 -12.94 4.80
CA ASN A 200 2.16 -11.66 4.77
C ASN A 200 3.47 -11.77 3.98
N HIS A 201 4.27 -12.82 4.20
CA HIS A 201 5.47 -13.09 3.40
C HIS A 201 5.17 -13.21 1.91
N TYR A 202 4.13 -13.97 1.53
CA TYR A 202 3.72 -14.10 0.13
C TYR A 202 3.41 -12.73 -0.49
N LEU A 203 2.70 -11.85 0.21
CA LEU A 203 2.40 -10.50 -0.29
C LEU A 203 3.68 -9.69 -0.51
N PHE A 204 4.61 -9.68 0.44
CA PHE A 204 5.86 -8.90 0.31
C PHE A 204 6.84 -9.48 -0.72
N GLU A 205 6.90 -10.81 -0.85
CA GLU A 205 7.90 -11.48 -1.70
C GLU A 205 7.43 -11.71 -3.14
N LYS A 206 6.11 -11.80 -3.38
CA LYS A 206 5.55 -12.17 -4.69
C LYS A 206 4.64 -11.11 -5.31
N VAL A 207 3.83 -10.45 -4.50
CA VAL A 207 2.78 -9.53 -5.00
C VAL A 207 3.26 -8.08 -5.03
N LEU A 208 3.76 -7.57 -3.90
CA LEU A 208 4.28 -6.22 -3.75
C LEU A 208 5.37 -5.87 -4.77
N PRO A 209 6.31 -6.78 -5.12
CA PRO A 209 7.33 -6.47 -6.11
C PRO A 209 6.76 -6.20 -7.51
N LYS A 210 5.75 -6.98 -7.93
CA LYS A 210 5.04 -6.79 -9.21
C LYS A 210 4.32 -5.43 -9.24
N ALA A 211 3.63 -5.09 -8.15
CA ALA A 211 2.95 -3.81 -8.00
C ALA A 211 3.94 -2.63 -8.05
N TRP A 212 5.09 -2.77 -7.39
CA TRP A 212 6.13 -1.74 -7.37
C TRP A 212 6.78 -1.52 -8.73
N ALA A 213 7.06 -2.59 -9.47
CA ALA A 213 7.57 -2.48 -10.83
C ALA A 213 6.59 -1.69 -11.71
N LYS A 214 5.29 -1.97 -11.61
CA LYS A 214 4.25 -1.20 -12.32
C LYS A 214 4.18 0.25 -11.85
N PHE A 215 4.30 0.49 -10.54
CA PHE A 215 4.34 1.83 -9.97
C PHE A 215 5.49 2.66 -10.52
N LEU A 216 6.70 2.11 -10.57
CA LEU A 216 7.88 2.80 -11.11
C LEU A 216 7.72 3.17 -12.59
N ARG A 217 7.09 2.30 -13.39
CA ARG A 217 6.78 2.57 -14.81
C ARG A 217 5.77 3.71 -15.00
N GLU A 218 4.82 3.85 -14.09
CA GLU A 218 3.73 4.84 -14.20
C GLU A 218 4.09 6.21 -13.63
N LEU A 219 5.10 6.29 -12.76
CA LEU A 219 5.53 7.54 -12.11
C LEU A 219 5.79 8.69 -13.10
N PRO A 220 6.58 8.53 -14.18
CA PRO A 220 6.89 9.63 -15.09
C PRO A 220 5.66 10.19 -15.81
N SER A 221 4.63 9.37 -16.03
CA SER A 221 3.40 9.77 -16.70
C SER A 221 2.40 10.43 -15.76
N ASN A 222 2.37 10.01 -14.50
CA ASN A 222 1.34 10.44 -13.54
C ASN A 222 1.78 11.56 -12.60
N VAL A 223 3.08 11.84 -12.50
CA VAL A 223 3.59 12.92 -11.66
C VAL A 223 4.20 14.03 -12.51
N PRO A 224 3.53 15.18 -12.64
CA PRO A 224 4.07 16.30 -13.38
C PRO A 224 5.36 16.79 -12.71
N ASN A 225 6.39 17.05 -13.51
CA ASN A 225 7.70 17.55 -13.08
C ASN A 225 8.57 16.61 -12.22
N ILE A 226 8.28 15.30 -12.15
CA ILE A 226 9.28 14.34 -11.64
C ILE A 226 10.51 14.43 -12.55
N GLN A 227 11.65 14.84 -11.99
CA GLN A 227 12.89 14.71 -12.71
C GLN A 227 13.22 13.21 -12.80
N PRO A 228 13.77 12.72 -13.91
CA PRO A 228 14.12 11.30 -14.01
C PRO A 228 15.06 10.83 -12.89
N ASN A 229 15.87 11.73 -12.32
CA ASN A 229 16.74 11.44 -11.17
C ASN A 229 15.97 11.26 -9.86
N ASP A 230 14.75 11.82 -9.75
CA ASP A 230 13.89 11.65 -8.57
C ASP A 230 13.23 10.26 -8.55
N VAL A 231 13.07 9.61 -9.70
CA VAL A 231 12.51 8.23 -9.77
C VAL A 231 13.28 7.27 -8.87
N ASN A 232 14.60 7.44 -8.79
CA ASN A 232 15.50 6.66 -7.94
C ASN A 232 15.14 6.73 -6.44
N LYS A 233 14.53 7.83 -5.97
CA LYS A 233 14.12 8.00 -4.57
C LYS A 233 12.91 7.13 -4.21
N PHE A 234 12.15 6.68 -5.19
CA PHE A 234 10.92 5.89 -5.00
C PHE A 234 11.14 4.38 -5.12
N TRP A 235 12.38 3.95 -5.35
CA TRP A 235 12.74 2.55 -5.25
C TRP A 235 12.63 2.07 -3.79
N PRO A 236 12.35 0.78 -3.55
CA PRO A 236 12.22 0.23 -2.21
C PRO A 236 13.60 0.01 -1.55
N ILE A 237 14.42 1.05 -1.52
CA ILE A 237 15.75 1.04 -0.90
C ILE A 237 15.55 1.26 0.59
N VAL A 238 15.86 0.23 1.39
CA VAL A 238 15.77 0.30 2.85
C VAL A 238 16.81 1.28 3.35
N ASN A 239 16.36 2.40 3.91
CA ASN A 239 17.27 3.33 4.59
C ASN A 239 17.86 2.65 5.85
N SER A 240 19.19 2.61 5.94
CA SER A 240 19.94 1.98 7.04
C SER A 240 19.54 2.51 8.42
N ASP A 241 19.16 3.78 8.48
CA ASP A 241 18.88 4.51 9.71
C ASP A 241 17.42 4.32 10.16
N LYS A 242 16.57 3.75 9.28
CA LYS A 242 15.14 3.47 9.53
C LYS A 242 14.84 1.97 9.62
N LYS A 243 15.83 1.15 9.93
CA LYS A 243 15.66 -0.30 10.12
C LYS A 243 14.74 -0.57 11.31
N SER A 244 13.64 -1.25 11.06
CA SER A 244 12.72 -1.77 12.07
C SER A 244 12.73 -3.30 12.03
N VAL A 245 12.21 -3.94 13.08
CA VAL A 245 11.97 -5.40 13.09
C VAL A 245 11.17 -5.81 11.86
N LEU A 246 10.18 -5.00 11.48
CA LEU A 246 9.29 -5.26 10.36
C LEU A 246 10.02 -5.15 9.00
N SER A 247 10.95 -4.18 8.84
CA SER A 247 11.77 -4.08 7.62
C SER A 247 12.69 -5.28 7.46
N ASN A 248 13.27 -5.78 8.55
CA ASN A 248 14.15 -6.95 8.51
C ASN A 248 13.39 -8.24 8.18
N ILE A 249 12.14 -8.37 8.64
CA ILE A 249 11.32 -9.56 8.40
C ILE A 249 10.75 -9.58 6.98
N PHE A 250 10.17 -8.47 6.52
CA PHE A 250 9.35 -8.46 5.31
C PHE A 250 9.97 -7.71 4.12
N CYS A 251 10.86 -6.73 4.35
CA CYS A 251 11.37 -5.87 3.28
C CYS A 251 12.79 -6.24 2.81
N LYS A 252 13.44 -7.21 3.44
CA LYS A 252 14.85 -7.55 3.19
C LYS A 252 15.17 -7.77 1.71
N ASP A 253 14.35 -8.55 1.02
CA ASP A 253 14.58 -8.93 -0.37
C ASP A 253 13.71 -8.13 -1.36
N LEU A 254 12.99 -7.11 -0.88
CA LEU A 254 12.01 -6.37 -1.67
C LEU A 254 12.65 -5.70 -2.89
N LEU A 255 13.79 -5.02 -2.73
CA LEU A 255 14.51 -4.39 -3.83
C LEU A 255 14.89 -5.41 -4.91
N GLN A 256 15.50 -6.52 -4.52
CA GLN A 256 15.91 -7.57 -5.46
C GLN A 256 14.70 -8.15 -6.19
N ASN A 257 13.60 -8.41 -5.47
CA ASN A 257 12.38 -8.91 -6.07
C ASN A 257 11.77 -7.90 -7.05
N VAL A 258 11.82 -6.60 -6.76
CA VAL A 258 11.34 -5.55 -7.70
C VAL A 258 12.17 -5.55 -8.97
N ILE A 259 13.49 -5.62 -8.85
CA ILE A 259 14.40 -5.68 -10.01
C ILE A 259 14.06 -6.87 -10.92
N THR A 260 13.73 -8.04 -10.36
CA THR A 260 13.35 -9.21 -11.16
C THR A 260 12.01 -9.09 -11.90
N ASN A 261 11.19 -8.08 -11.57
CA ASN A 261 9.91 -7.80 -12.24
C ASN A 261 10.01 -6.65 -13.26
N LEU A 262 11.22 -6.18 -13.54
CA LEU A 262 11.50 -5.12 -14.49
C LEU A 262 12.27 -5.65 -15.70
N ASP A 263 11.93 -5.14 -16.88
CA ASP A 263 12.66 -5.38 -18.12
C ASP A 263 13.58 -4.19 -18.45
N ILE A 264 14.62 -4.42 -19.25
CA ILE A 264 15.53 -3.36 -19.71
C ILE A 264 14.79 -2.24 -20.47
N LYS A 265 13.65 -2.59 -21.10
CA LYS A 265 12.77 -1.66 -21.83
C LYS A 265 11.90 -0.79 -20.93
N ASP A 266 11.83 -1.07 -19.63
CA ASP A 266 10.94 -0.33 -18.72
C ASP A 266 11.44 1.10 -18.45
N HIS A 267 12.64 1.47 -18.90
CA HIS A 267 13.24 2.82 -18.79
C HIS A 267 13.22 3.44 -17.38
N VAL A 268 13.02 2.61 -16.34
CA VAL A 268 13.02 3.00 -14.92
C VAL A 268 14.44 3.07 -14.34
N PHE A 269 15.43 2.55 -15.06
CA PHE A 269 16.85 2.69 -14.72
C PHE A 269 17.50 3.76 -15.59
N LYS A 270 18.19 4.70 -14.95
CA LYS A 270 19.26 5.46 -15.59
C LYS A 270 20.58 4.93 -15.06
N GLY A 271 21.33 4.23 -15.93
CA GLY A 271 22.73 3.91 -15.64
C GLY A 271 23.53 5.19 -15.40
N PRO A 272 24.74 5.09 -14.81
CA PRO A 272 25.62 6.25 -14.68
C PRO A 272 25.78 6.92 -16.04
N SER A 273 25.73 8.25 -16.05
CA SER A 273 25.92 9.06 -17.25
C SER A 273 27.20 8.59 -17.96
N THR A 274 27.15 8.39 -19.27
CA THR A 274 28.32 8.01 -20.09
C THR A 274 29.47 9.03 -20.01
N SER A 275 29.25 10.18 -19.37
CA SER A 275 30.25 11.18 -18.99
C SER A 275 31.12 10.78 -17.79
N ASN A 276 30.75 9.74 -17.03
CA ASN A 276 31.65 9.18 -16.01
C ASN A 276 32.64 8.26 -16.73
N THR A 277 33.82 8.80 -17.01
CA THR A 277 34.98 8.04 -17.46
C THR A 277 35.23 6.94 -16.43
N ILE A 278 34.88 5.70 -16.79
CA ILE A 278 35.35 4.53 -16.06
C ILE A 278 36.87 4.58 -16.20
N GLY A 279 37.56 4.53 -15.05
CA GLY A 279 38.94 4.96 -14.87
C GLY A 279 39.90 4.64 -16.00
N THR A 280 40.85 5.54 -16.22
CA THR A 280 42.05 5.27 -17.01
C THR A 280 42.74 4.04 -16.43
N VAL A 281 42.76 2.97 -17.22
CA VAL A 281 43.64 1.83 -17.00
C VAL A 281 45.05 2.34 -17.28
N TYR A 282 45.85 2.49 -16.22
CA TYR A 282 47.30 2.64 -16.32
C TYR A 282 47.95 1.28 -16.54
#